data_AF-A0A6J4TXX8-F1
#
_entry.id   AF-A0A6J4TXX8-F1
#
_cell.length_a   1.000
_cell.length_b   1.000
_cell.length_c   1.000
_cell.angle_alpha   90.00
_cell.angle_beta   90.00
_cell.angle_gamma   90.00
#
_symmetry.space_group_name_H-M   'P 1'
#
loop_
_entity.id
_entity.type
_entity.pdbx_description
1 polymer ?
#
loop_
_entity_poly.entity_id
_entity_poly.type
_entity_poly.pdbx_seq_one_letter_code
_entity_poly.pdbx_strand_id
1 'polypeptide(L)'
;MALQLPHRTHLRRTAIAAVLGAALISPATAPAAKAKRPKAKPAPTVTSVRPMQLSVGELLEIRGRNFLRGRDKNTVVFQRDGAKAVFAKAEIGTTKLLRVRIPEKLAAFLVTRDGAPAATKFRIRILSARFGKRFTKDVGSPTIHPAGSVATPGGAAPVTLVTPGGQAVAVEAPKAAPADGDCDSDKTVNGVDADDDNDLLDDALELSLGLEPCKPDTDGDAVGDGYEYQSARDLNDDEYQEANTYLPYPGKRPYPNPLDGTDATVDFDGDSLTLDDEWRLWKAFDTSRDLGALLYSDGNQCSLHERRADGRRICTLTMAEYRAPAKPGEPATRHRQGEFLGWAASAGYARVSFDGQTSYDLLDFDHSGGAPSTTATGDYERSEVDYYDLDGNGVVTDDERDEDADGLTNFDESTGRMLPSWWAGRYSNEAPYYVAYKGTDLADGDSDGDGVRDGADDQDHDDFHNLSELSRNAASGRALESPVKPPSPPNPFPWQGHVNPYNPCLPYTGSRTCNNHPPFSGAWAPFAEDEKIYYVFN
;
A
#
# COMPACT_ATOMS: atom_id res chain seq x y z
N MET A 1 -62.69 -17.30 5.82
CA MET A 1 -63.19 -16.54 6.99
C MET A 1 -61.99 -15.83 7.59
N ALA A 2 -61.75 -14.55 7.24
CA ALA A 2 -62.20 -13.35 7.99
C ALA A 2 -61.39 -13.20 9.30
N LEU A 3 -60.72 -12.10 9.68
CA LEU A 3 -60.66 -10.69 9.28
C LEU A 3 -59.19 -10.20 9.50
N GLN A 4 -58.55 -9.41 8.63
CA GLN A 4 -58.54 -7.93 8.58
C GLN A 4 -58.34 -7.20 9.93
N LEU A 5 -57.21 -6.50 10.09
CA LEU A 5 -57.16 -5.02 10.17
C LEU A 5 -55.71 -4.45 10.17
N PRO A 6 -55.46 -3.32 9.49
CA PRO A 6 -54.18 -2.58 9.40
C PRO A 6 -54.22 -1.27 10.22
N HIS A 7 -53.09 -0.57 10.43
CA HIS A 7 -53.02 0.88 10.76
C HIS A 7 -51.57 1.31 11.02
N ARG A 8 -51.10 2.54 10.79
CA ARG A 8 -51.38 3.65 9.87
C ARG A 8 -50.25 4.66 10.16
N THR A 9 -49.79 5.36 9.14
CA THR A 9 -48.92 6.54 9.19
C THR A 9 -49.52 7.68 10.04
N HIS A 10 -48.70 8.60 10.58
CA HIS A 10 -48.88 10.06 10.37
C HIS A 10 -47.79 10.94 11.02
N LEU A 11 -47.64 12.08 10.35
CA LEU A 11 -46.68 13.18 10.44
C LEU A 11 -47.04 14.28 11.47
N ARG A 12 -46.00 15.04 11.88
CA ARG A 12 -45.95 16.50 12.18
C ARG A 12 -46.70 17.06 13.41
N ARG A 13 -46.01 17.91 14.20
CA ARG A 13 -46.04 19.41 14.14
C ARG A 13 -45.36 20.07 15.34
N THR A 14 -44.76 21.23 15.06
CA THR A 14 -44.14 22.25 15.94
C THR A 14 -45.14 23.05 16.79
N ALA A 15 -44.72 23.56 17.97
CA ALA A 15 -45.19 24.86 18.51
C ALA A 15 -44.34 25.37 19.70
N ILE A 16 -44.26 26.70 19.79
CA ILE A 16 -43.50 27.59 20.69
C ILE A 16 -44.44 28.12 21.80
N ALA A 17 -43.95 28.42 23.02
CA ALA A 17 -44.41 29.57 23.83
C ALA A 17 -43.57 29.81 25.11
N ALA A 18 -43.46 31.09 25.47
CA ALA A 18 -42.60 31.72 26.48
C ALA A 18 -43.29 31.95 27.84
N VAL A 19 -42.51 32.24 28.89
CA VAL A 19 -42.98 32.96 30.10
C VAL A 19 -41.96 34.04 30.50
N LEU A 20 -42.45 35.27 30.58
CA LEU A 20 -41.80 36.48 31.13
C LEU A 20 -42.00 36.56 32.65
N GLY A 21 -41.02 37.12 33.36
CA GLY A 21 -41.17 37.60 34.73
C GLY A 21 -40.02 38.52 35.14
N ALA A 22 -40.23 39.83 35.05
CA ALA A 22 -39.30 40.87 35.46
C ALA A 22 -39.49 41.24 36.94
N ALA A 23 -38.40 41.45 37.67
CA ALA A 23 -38.40 42.15 38.95
C ALA A 23 -37.15 43.05 39.07
N LEU A 24 -37.42 44.35 39.23
CA LEU A 24 -36.47 45.44 39.48
C LEU A 24 -35.93 45.36 40.93
N ILE A 25 -34.62 45.54 41.13
CA ILE A 25 -33.98 46.20 42.29
C ILE A 25 -32.61 46.75 41.83
N SER A 26 -32.30 47.97 42.22
CA SER A 26 -30.95 48.58 42.29
C SER A 26 -30.83 49.23 43.68
N PRO A 27 -29.64 49.65 44.18
CA PRO A 27 -28.27 49.28 43.83
C PRO A 27 -27.43 48.85 45.08
N ALA A 28 -26.37 48.06 44.90
CA ALA A 28 -25.32 47.94 45.92
C ALA A 28 -23.96 48.00 45.23
N THR A 29 -23.17 48.97 45.64
CA THR A 29 -21.85 49.34 45.13
C THR A 29 -20.84 48.24 45.40
N ALA A 30 -20.33 47.63 44.32
CA ALA A 30 -19.08 46.88 44.31
C ALA A 30 -18.13 47.55 43.30
N PRO A 31 -16.81 47.58 43.57
CA PRO A 31 -15.89 48.50 42.92
C PRO A 31 -15.78 48.19 41.43
N ALA A 32 -15.75 49.24 40.61
CA ALA A 32 -15.44 49.12 39.19
C ALA A 32 -14.06 48.49 39.01
N ALA A 33 -14.03 47.17 38.83
CA ALA A 33 -12.87 46.48 38.31
C ALA A 33 -12.61 47.07 36.92
N LYS A 34 -11.50 47.80 36.78
CA LYS A 34 -11.00 48.25 35.47
C LYS A 34 -10.99 47.04 34.54
N ALA A 35 -11.92 46.99 33.58
CA ALA A 35 -11.94 45.96 32.57
C ALA A 35 -10.55 45.95 31.91
N LYS A 36 -9.81 44.85 32.09
CA LYS A 36 -8.54 44.64 31.39
C LYS A 36 -8.85 44.79 29.91
N ARG A 37 -8.28 45.81 29.26
CA ARG A 37 -8.33 45.97 27.80
C ARG A 37 -7.96 44.60 27.20
N PRO A 38 -8.75 44.05 26.26
CA PRO A 38 -8.46 42.75 25.68
C PRO A 38 -7.02 42.75 25.15
N LYS A 39 -6.22 41.76 25.56
CA LYS A 39 -4.84 41.63 25.08
C LYS A 39 -4.86 41.62 23.56
N ALA A 40 -4.09 42.54 22.98
CA ALA A 40 -4.00 42.71 21.54
C ALA A 40 -3.57 41.38 20.89
N LYS A 41 -4.38 40.83 19.97
CA LYS A 41 -4.08 39.56 19.27
C LYS A 41 -2.65 39.57 18.69
N PRO A 42 -1.85 38.51 18.86
CA PRO A 42 -0.47 38.50 18.36
C PRO A 42 -0.44 38.69 16.83
N ALA A 43 0.59 39.38 16.33
CA ALA A 43 0.77 39.60 14.89
C ALA A 43 1.17 38.27 14.20
N PRO A 44 0.73 38.04 12.95
CA PRO A 44 1.09 36.85 12.20
C PRO A 44 2.59 36.82 11.87
N THR A 45 3.19 35.63 11.92
CA THR A 45 4.61 35.40 11.58
C THR A 45 4.74 34.28 10.58
N VAL A 46 5.47 34.52 9.48
CA VAL A 46 5.79 33.50 8.47
C VAL A 46 7.05 32.75 8.90
N THR A 47 7.00 31.42 8.88
CA THR A 47 8.14 30.53 9.15
C THR A 47 8.63 29.82 7.90
N SER A 48 7.75 29.50 6.96
CA SER A 48 8.12 28.87 5.68
C SER A 48 7.14 29.26 4.58
N VAL A 49 7.63 29.35 3.35
CA VAL A 49 6.86 29.59 2.13
C VAL A 49 7.25 28.50 1.14
N ARG A 50 6.27 27.78 0.57
CA ARG A 50 6.48 26.70 -0.40
C ARG A 50 5.34 26.64 -1.43
N PRO A 51 5.61 26.32 -2.69
CA PRO A 51 6.94 26.24 -3.29
C PRO A 51 7.63 27.61 -3.38
N MET A 52 8.95 27.63 -3.63
CA MET A 52 9.75 28.86 -3.76
C MET A 52 9.87 29.33 -5.21
N GLN A 53 9.46 28.50 -6.18
CA GLN A 53 9.27 28.85 -7.58
C GLN A 53 7.85 28.42 -7.95
N LEU A 54 7.08 29.32 -8.55
CA LEU A 54 5.71 29.04 -8.96
C LEU A 54 5.22 30.05 -10.01
N SER A 55 4.25 29.68 -10.82
CA SER A 55 3.65 30.55 -11.84
C SER A 55 2.44 31.32 -11.31
N VAL A 56 2.07 32.38 -12.02
CA VAL A 56 0.77 33.04 -11.81
C VAL A 56 -0.36 32.02 -12.02
N GLY A 57 -1.25 31.89 -11.03
CA GLY A 57 -2.34 30.91 -11.03
C GLY A 57 -2.12 29.68 -10.14
N GLU A 58 -0.89 29.43 -9.69
CA GLU A 58 -0.54 28.28 -8.84
C GLU A 58 -0.78 28.54 -7.34
N LEU A 59 -0.81 27.47 -6.53
CA LEU A 59 -1.04 27.55 -5.08
C LEU A 59 0.26 27.72 -4.30
N LEU A 60 0.28 28.74 -3.44
CA LEU A 60 1.35 29.00 -2.49
C LEU A 60 0.93 28.62 -1.07
N GLU A 61 1.68 27.73 -0.44
CA GLU A 61 1.55 27.37 0.96
C GLU A 61 2.47 28.22 1.85
N ILE A 62 1.90 28.80 2.91
CA ILE A 62 2.62 29.62 3.87
C ILE A 62 2.39 29.05 5.27
N ARG A 63 3.46 28.56 5.90
CA ARG A 63 3.44 28.13 7.30
C ARG A 63 3.88 29.26 8.21
N GLY A 64 3.31 29.27 9.41
CA GLY A 64 3.56 30.32 10.37
C GLY A 64 2.81 30.17 11.67
N ARG A 65 2.61 31.31 12.34
CA ARG A 65 1.88 31.39 13.61
C ARG A 65 0.94 32.58 13.60
N ASN A 66 -0.15 32.46 14.36
CA ASN A 66 -1.15 33.51 14.59
C ASN A 66 -1.95 33.91 13.34
N PHE A 67 -2.16 32.97 12.43
CA PHE A 67 -3.12 33.12 11.34
C PHE A 67 -4.56 32.93 11.84
N LEU A 68 -5.54 33.42 11.08
CA LEU A 68 -6.96 33.23 11.39
C LEU A 68 -7.47 31.94 10.74
N ARG A 69 -8.26 31.16 11.47
CA ARG A 69 -8.93 29.98 10.92
C ARG A 69 -10.11 30.41 10.03
N GLY A 70 -10.24 29.79 8.86
CA GLY A 70 -11.33 29.98 7.91
C GLY A 70 -10.89 30.55 6.56
N ARG A 71 -11.67 30.25 5.53
CA ARG A 71 -11.54 30.76 4.16
C ARG A 71 -11.67 32.27 4.12
N ASP A 72 -10.82 32.93 3.33
CA ASP A 72 -10.82 34.38 3.09
C ASP A 72 -10.60 35.27 4.33
N LYS A 73 -10.16 34.68 5.46
CA LYS A 73 -9.90 35.41 6.71
C LYS A 73 -8.51 36.01 6.78
N ASN A 74 -7.60 35.62 5.89
CA ASN A 74 -6.23 36.12 5.83
C ASN A 74 -5.94 36.63 4.42
N THR A 75 -5.15 37.68 4.33
CA THR A 75 -4.70 38.25 3.07
C THR A 75 -3.18 38.18 3.00
N VAL A 76 -2.66 37.60 1.94
CA VAL A 76 -1.24 37.54 1.60
C VAL A 76 -0.90 38.74 0.73
N VAL A 77 0.11 39.49 1.14
CA VAL A 77 0.57 40.68 0.43
C VAL A 77 1.90 40.38 -0.24
N PHE A 78 1.90 40.43 -1.57
CA PHE A 78 3.07 40.28 -2.42
C PHE A 78 3.66 41.64 -2.75
N GLN A 79 4.96 41.80 -2.52
CA GLN A 79 5.68 43.05 -2.72
C GLN A 79 6.98 42.81 -3.47
N ARG A 80 7.15 43.53 -4.58
CA ARG A 80 8.41 43.68 -5.29
C ARG A 80 8.99 45.07 -5.03
N ASP A 81 10.31 45.17 -5.01
CA ASP A 81 11.02 46.42 -4.77
C ASP A 81 10.69 47.44 -5.86
N GLY A 82 10.30 48.65 -5.45
CA GLY A 82 9.87 49.73 -6.36
C GLY A 82 8.47 49.56 -6.99
N ALA A 83 7.71 48.51 -6.65
CA ALA A 83 6.37 48.26 -7.18
C ALA A 83 5.24 48.48 -6.15
N LYS A 84 3.98 48.53 -6.59
CA LYS A 84 2.83 48.52 -5.67
C LYS A 84 2.61 47.10 -5.11
N ALA A 85 2.12 47.02 -3.88
CA ALA A 85 1.78 45.76 -3.24
C ALA A 85 0.52 45.13 -3.86
N VAL A 86 0.50 43.81 -4.02
CA VAL A 86 -0.66 43.04 -4.49
C VAL A 86 -1.22 42.19 -3.35
N PHE A 87 -2.53 42.24 -3.17
CA PHE A 87 -3.24 41.58 -2.07
C PHE A 87 -4.03 40.40 -2.60
N ALA A 88 -3.78 39.21 -2.05
CA ALA A 88 -4.49 37.97 -2.39
C ALA A 88 -5.12 37.37 -1.13
N LYS A 89 -6.39 36.99 -1.19
CA LYS A 89 -7.04 36.30 -0.06
C LYS A 89 -6.61 34.84 -0.03
N ALA A 90 -6.32 34.33 1.16
CA ALA A 90 -6.02 32.92 1.36
C ALA A 90 -7.32 32.10 1.29
N GLU A 91 -7.32 31.11 0.41
CA GLU A 91 -8.45 30.19 0.20
C GLU A 91 -8.63 29.26 1.41
N ILE A 92 -7.52 28.87 2.05
CA ILE A 92 -7.51 28.10 3.29
C ILE A 92 -6.68 28.85 4.33
N GLY A 93 -7.22 28.96 5.55
CA GLY A 93 -6.52 29.46 6.70
C GLY A 93 -6.75 28.58 7.92
N THR A 94 -5.67 28.09 8.53
CA THR A 94 -5.66 27.56 9.90
C THR A 94 -4.88 28.52 10.79
N THR A 95 -4.64 28.19 12.06
CA THR A 95 -3.78 29.01 12.93
C THR A 95 -2.30 28.98 12.55
N LYS A 96 -1.88 27.99 11.73
CA LYS A 96 -0.48 27.73 11.36
C LYS A 96 -0.22 27.63 9.85
N LEU A 97 -1.26 27.54 9.03
CA LEU A 97 -1.17 27.30 7.59
C LEU A 97 -2.06 28.28 6.83
N LEU A 98 -1.55 28.82 5.72
CA LEU A 98 -2.34 29.48 4.69
C LEU A 98 -2.07 28.80 3.35
N ARG A 99 -3.10 28.66 2.53
CA ARG A 99 -2.96 28.37 1.10
C ARG A 99 -3.57 29.53 0.31
N VAL A 100 -2.81 30.11 -0.60
CA VAL A 100 -3.21 31.25 -1.43
C VAL A 100 -2.86 30.98 -2.88
N ARG A 101 -3.82 31.15 -3.78
CA ARG A 101 -3.54 31.12 -5.22
C ARG A 101 -2.87 32.42 -5.65
N ILE A 102 -1.82 32.33 -6.46
CA ILE A 102 -1.14 33.50 -6.99
C ILE A 102 -2.10 34.23 -7.94
N PRO A 103 -2.48 35.48 -7.65
CA PRO A 103 -3.50 36.17 -8.43
C PRO A 103 -2.95 36.57 -9.80
N GLU A 104 -3.77 36.48 -10.84
CA GLU A 104 -3.44 36.95 -12.20
C GLU A 104 -2.93 38.39 -12.25
N LYS A 105 -3.44 39.23 -11.35
CA LYS A 105 -3.02 40.64 -11.20
C LYS A 105 -1.52 40.79 -10.91
N LEU A 106 -0.85 39.74 -10.44
CA LEU A 106 0.58 39.74 -10.19
C LEU A 106 1.41 39.69 -11.47
N ALA A 107 0.85 39.23 -12.59
CA ALA A 107 1.50 39.20 -13.90
C ALA A 107 1.96 40.58 -14.36
N ALA A 108 1.15 41.63 -14.11
CA ALA A 108 1.48 43.02 -14.43
C ALA A 108 2.64 43.60 -13.59
N PHE A 109 3.10 42.87 -12.57
CA PHE A 109 4.19 43.29 -11.69
C PHE A 109 5.48 42.50 -11.89
N LEU A 110 5.50 41.56 -12.85
CA LEU A 110 6.72 40.87 -13.29
C LEU A 110 7.68 41.85 -13.96
N VAL A 111 8.99 41.61 -13.84
CA VAL A 111 10.02 42.39 -14.52
C VAL A 111 10.00 42.04 -15.99
N THR A 112 10.09 43.04 -16.88
CA THR A 112 10.27 42.79 -18.31
C THR A 112 11.77 42.64 -18.62
N ARG A 113 12.16 41.55 -19.28
CA ARG A 113 13.49 41.37 -19.90
C ARG A 113 13.28 41.04 -21.37
N ASP A 114 14.02 41.70 -22.25
CA ASP A 114 13.96 41.49 -23.71
C ASP A 114 12.53 41.58 -24.29
N GLY A 115 11.71 42.48 -23.74
CA GLY A 115 10.32 42.69 -24.17
C GLY A 115 9.30 41.68 -23.62
N ALA A 116 9.73 40.65 -22.88
CA ALA A 116 8.87 39.62 -22.30
C ALA A 116 8.83 39.68 -20.75
N PRO A 117 7.70 39.30 -20.10
CA PRO A 117 7.64 39.14 -18.65
C PRO A 117 8.58 38.04 -18.17
N ALA A 118 9.38 38.29 -17.13
CA ALA A 118 10.38 37.38 -16.60
C ALA A 118 10.11 37.01 -15.13
N ALA A 119 10.65 35.87 -14.71
CA ALA A 119 10.59 35.36 -13.35
C ALA A 119 11.03 36.42 -12.32
N THR A 120 10.20 36.65 -11.31
CA THR A 120 10.34 37.81 -10.43
C THR A 120 10.10 37.44 -8.97
N LYS A 121 11.03 37.80 -8.08
CA LYS A 121 10.91 37.52 -6.64
C LYS A 121 9.95 38.48 -5.94
N PHE A 122 9.05 37.94 -5.11
CA PHE A 122 8.10 38.73 -4.32
C PHE A 122 8.27 38.45 -2.83
N ARG A 123 8.52 39.51 -2.06
CA ARG A 123 8.49 39.45 -0.59
C ARG A 123 7.05 39.39 -0.11
N ILE A 124 6.80 38.60 0.93
CA ILE A 124 5.45 38.33 1.42
C ILE A 124 5.25 38.91 2.82
N ARG A 125 4.06 39.47 3.06
CA ARG A 125 3.58 39.84 4.38
C ARG A 125 2.12 39.43 4.56
N ILE A 126 1.77 38.96 5.74
CA ILE A 126 0.42 38.46 6.04
C ILE A 126 -0.39 39.53 6.78
N LEU A 127 -1.63 39.75 6.34
CA LEU A 127 -2.68 40.48 7.04
C LEU A 127 -3.71 39.47 7.55
N SER A 128 -3.71 39.24 8.86
CA SER A 128 -4.73 38.46 9.56
C SER A 128 -5.62 39.44 10.34
N ALA A 129 -5.76 39.31 11.66
CA ALA A 129 -6.39 40.35 12.48
C ALA A 129 -5.62 41.69 12.48
N ARG A 130 -4.35 41.66 12.08
CA ARG A 130 -3.44 42.80 11.86
C ARG A 130 -2.31 42.36 10.94
N PHE A 131 -1.55 43.32 10.43
CA PHE A 131 -0.34 43.00 9.66
C PHE A 131 0.73 42.32 10.51
N GLY A 132 1.42 41.34 9.91
CA GLY A 132 2.69 40.81 10.41
C GLY A 132 3.72 41.92 10.53
N LYS A 133 4.74 41.75 11.37
CA LYS A 133 5.67 42.87 11.69
C LYS A 133 6.56 43.27 10.51
N ARG A 134 6.92 42.33 9.63
CA ARG A 134 7.88 42.51 8.53
C ARG A 134 7.46 41.69 7.32
N PHE A 135 7.96 42.06 6.16
CA PHE A 135 7.99 41.17 4.99
C PHE A 135 9.01 40.04 5.22
N THR A 136 8.87 38.94 4.46
CA THR A 136 9.87 37.88 4.38
C THR A 136 11.22 38.42 3.91
N LYS A 137 12.31 37.76 4.31
CA LYS A 137 13.65 37.99 3.76
C LYS A 137 13.75 37.37 2.35
N ASP A 138 14.76 37.73 1.58
CA ASP A 138 14.92 37.28 0.19
C ASP A 138 15.05 35.74 0.06
N VAL A 139 15.58 35.08 1.08
CA VAL A 139 15.69 33.61 1.17
C VAL A 139 14.33 32.94 1.41
N GLY A 140 13.39 33.64 2.04
CA GLY A 140 12.04 33.14 2.33
C GLY A 140 10.97 33.77 1.44
N SER A 141 11.36 34.30 0.28
CA SER A 141 10.49 35.00 -0.67
C SER A 141 10.49 34.26 -2.01
N PRO A 142 9.32 33.81 -2.50
CA PRO A 142 9.25 33.01 -3.71
C PRO A 142 9.49 33.83 -4.99
N THR A 143 9.97 33.16 -6.01
CA THR A 143 10.06 33.65 -7.39
C THR A 143 8.80 33.25 -8.14
N ILE A 144 8.16 34.23 -8.76
CA ILE A 144 6.90 34.05 -9.49
C ILE A 144 7.13 34.22 -10.99
N HIS A 145 6.68 33.23 -11.76
CA HIS A 145 6.83 33.15 -13.21
C HIS A 145 5.56 33.63 -13.93
N PRO A 146 5.67 34.13 -15.18
CA PRO A 146 4.52 34.38 -16.04
C PRO A 146 3.57 33.18 -16.14
N ALA A 147 2.28 33.43 -16.37
CA ALA A 147 1.31 32.35 -16.58
C ALA A 147 1.68 31.55 -17.84
N GLY A 148 1.77 30.22 -17.73
CA GLY A 148 2.10 29.34 -18.85
C GLY A 148 3.59 29.31 -19.25
N SER A 149 4.48 30.05 -18.58
CA SER A 149 5.92 29.80 -18.67
C SER A 149 6.29 28.80 -17.59
N VAL A 150 6.31 27.51 -17.95
CA VAL A 150 6.90 26.47 -17.10
C VAL A 150 8.32 26.93 -16.80
N ALA A 151 8.58 27.18 -15.53
CA ALA A 151 9.94 27.30 -15.03
C ALA A 151 10.54 25.89 -15.08
N THR A 152 11.12 25.56 -16.22
CA THR A 152 12.16 24.55 -16.33
C THR A 152 13.19 24.78 -15.21
N PRO A 153 13.53 23.79 -14.37
CA PRO A 153 14.80 23.77 -13.68
C PRO A 153 15.91 23.45 -14.70
N GLY A 154 16.14 24.37 -15.65
CA GLY A 154 17.20 24.25 -16.65
C GLY A 154 18.49 24.78 -16.07
N GLY A 155 19.22 23.93 -15.38
CA GLY A 155 20.55 24.20 -14.87
C GLY A 155 21.00 23.02 -14.04
N ALA A 156 21.57 22.01 -14.72
CA ALA A 156 22.22 20.85 -14.12
C ALA A 156 23.04 21.26 -12.90
N ALA A 157 22.50 20.95 -11.73
CA ALA A 157 23.29 20.70 -10.55
C ALA A 157 23.19 19.17 -10.35
N PRO A 158 24.32 18.48 -10.12
CA PRO A 158 24.32 17.03 -10.01
C PRO A 158 23.35 16.62 -8.91
N VAL A 159 22.40 15.76 -9.27
CA VAL A 159 21.53 15.08 -8.31
C VAL A 159 22.46 14.22 -7.45
N THR A 160 22.49 14.50 -6.15
CA THR A 160 23.26 13.70 -5.21
C THR A 160 22.33 12.61 -4.68
N LEU A 161 22.40 11.43 -5.28
CA LEU A 161 21.83 10.21 -4.71
C LEU A 161 22.57 9.93 -3.39
N VAL A 162 21.82 9.72 -2.31
CA VAL A 162 22.37 9.35 -1.00
C VAL A 162 22.10 7.86 -0.81
N THR A 163 23.05 7.02 -1.24
CA THR A 163 23.12 5.62 -0.84
C THR A 163 23.72 5.54 0.59
N PRO A 164 23.34 4.56 1.43
CA PRO A 164 24.03 4.28 2.69
C PRO A 164 25.45 3.75 2.40
N GLY A 165 26.42 4.66 2.19
CA GLY A 165 27.79 4.26 1.86
C GLY A 165 28.73 5.38 1.39
N GLY A 166 28.21 6.54 0.99
CA GLY A 166 29.04 7.75 0.90
C GLY A 166 30.12 7.76 -0.18
N GLN A 167 29.85 7.21 -1.37
CA GLN A 167 30.60 7.56 -2.59
C GLN A 167 29.62 8.08 -3.64
N ALA A 168 29.69 9.39 -3.90
CA ALA A 168 28.91 10.05 -4.93
C ALA A 168 29.52 9.73 -6.30
N VAL A 169 28.83 8.91 -7.09
CA VAL A 169 29.02 8.81 -8.54
C VAL A 169 28.12 9.88 -9.16
N ALA A 170 28.69 10.77 -9.97
CA ALA A 170 27.90 11.79 -10.66
C ALA A 170 27.15 11.11 -11.81
N VAL A 171 25.83 10.93 -11.67
CA VAL A 171 24.97 10.48 -12.77
C VAL A 171 24.79 11.68 -13.71
N GLU A 172 25.17 11.48 -14.97
CA GLU A 172 24.99 12.47 -16.04
C GLU A 172 23.48 12.67 -16.27
N ALA A 173 23.05 13.83 -16.75
CA ALA A 173 21.63 13.98 -17.10
C ALA A 173 21.29 12.94 -18.19
N PRO A 174 20.14 12.24 -18.09
CA PRO A 174 19.76 11.26 -19.08
C PRO A 174 19.74 11.94 -20.45
N LYS A 175 20.38 11.26 -21.39
CA LYS A 175 20.57 11.75 -22.74
C LYS A 175 19.82 10.81 -23.65
N ALA A 176 19.10 11.38 -24.61
CA ALA A 176 18.51 10.62 -25.70
C ALA A 176 19.54 9.64 -26.28
N ALA A 177 19.09 8.42 -26.53
CA ALA A 177 19.93 7.38 -27.06
C ALA A 177 20.54 7.75 -28.42
N PRO A 178 21.67 7.14 -28.80
CA PRO A 178 22.20 7.29 -30.15
C PRO A 178 21.17 6.80 -31.18
N ALA A 179 20.73 7.68 -32.08
CA ALA A 179 19.69 7.39 -33.06
C ALA A 179 20.01 6.23 -34.04
N ASP A 180 21.29 5.85 -34.15
CA ASP A 180 21.78 4.72 -34.93
C ASP A 180 22.01 3.43 -34.10
N GLY A 181 21.74 3.49 -32.79
CA GLY A 181 21.70 2.35 -31.88
C GLY A 181 20.43 1.52 -32.04
N ASP A 182 20.39 0.42 -31.28
CA ASP A 182 19.29 -0.55 -31.15
C ASP A 182 19.45 -1.12 -29.73
N CYS A 183 18.82 -0.46 -28.74
CA CYS A 183 19.08 -0.70 -27.31
C CYS A 183 18.41 -1.99 -26.79
N ASP A 184 17.22 -2.28 -27.27
CA ASP A 184 16.43 -3.48 -26.98
C ASP A 184 16.78 -4.69 -27.88
N SER A 185 17.56 -4.49 -28.93
CA SER A 185 17.92 -5.51 -29.93
C SER A 185 16.73 -6.08 -30.73
N ASP A 186 15.66 -5.30 -30.88
CA ASP A 186 14.46 -5.70 -31.63
C ASP A 186 14.62 -5.55 -33.17
N LYS A 187 15.72 -4.91 -33.61
CA LYS A 187 16.11 -4.56 -35.00
C LYS A 187 15.44 -3.28 -35.55
N THR A 188 14.76 -2.55 -34.70
CA THR A 188 14.37 -1.16 -34.88
C THR A 188 15.52 -0.30 -34.34
N VAL A 189 15.79 0.83 -35.01
CA VAL A 189 16.85 1.72 -34.52
C VAL A 189 16.23 2.81 -33.68
N ASN A 190 16.93 3.24 -32.64
CA ASN A 190 16.39 4.16 -31.66
C ASN A 190 15.84 5.47 -32.25
N GLY A 191 16.42 5.95 -33.36
CA GLY A 191 15.93 7.15 -34.04
C GLY A 191 14.53 7.03 -34.66
N VAL A 192 13.96 5.83 -34.74
CA VAL A 192 12.60 5.54 -35.24
C VAL A 192 11.77 4.68 -34.30
N ASP A 193 12.36 4.19 -33.21
CA ASP A 193 11.62 3.62 -32.10
C ASP A 193 10.99 4.74 -31.26
N ALA A 194 9.94 4.41 -30.53
CA ALA A 194 9.27 5.32 -29.60
C ALA A 194 9.47 4.92 -28.14
N ASP A 195 9.96 3.70 -27.90
CA ASP A 195 10.26 3.08 -26.61
C ASP A 195 11.53 2.23 -26.86
N ASP A 196 12.69 2.86 -26.68
CA ASP A 196 14.01 2.37 -27.07
C ASP A 196 14.48 1.14 -26.28
N ASP A 197 13.83 0.82 -25.16
CA ASP A 197 14.19 -0.30 -24.28
C ASP A 197 13.05 -1.28 -23.96
N ASN A 198 11.85 -1.01 -24.52
CA ASN A 198 10.63 -1.81 -24.39
C ASN A 198 10.14 -1.99 -22.95
N ASP A 199 10.29 -0.97 -22.11
CA ASP A 199 9.71 -0.96 -20.77
C ASP A 199 8.25 -0.49 -20.72
N LEU A 200 7.68 -0.16 -21.90
CA LEU A 200 6.33 0.33 -22.16
C LEU A 200 6.12 1.82 -21.90
N LEU A 201 7.19 2.57 -21.61
CA LEU A 201 7.19 4.02 -21.45
C LEU A 201 7.80 4.68 -22.69
N ASP A 202 7.21 5.79 -23.16
CA ASP A 202 7.77 6.45 -24.35
C ASP A 202 9.03 7.26 -24.02
N ASP A 203 10.05 7.20 -24.89
CA ASP A 203 11.34 7.90 -24.69
C ASP A 203 11.15 9.39 -24.37
N ALA A 204 10.14 10.01 -24.99
CA ALA A 204 9.85 11.42 -24.79
C ALA A 204 9.34 11.71 -23.38
N LEU A 205 8.53 10.82 -22.81
CA LEU A 205 8.06 10.86 -21.44
C LEU A 205 9.20 10.52 -20.48
N GLU A 206 9.95 9.46 -20.73
CA GLU A 206 11.14 9.08 -19.95
C GLU A 206 12.13 10.26 -19.79
N LEU A 207 12.53 10.87 -20.90
CA LEU A 207 13.40 12.05 -20.90
C LEU A 207 12.79 13.23 -20.13
N SER A 208 11.45 13.35 -20.12
CA SER A 208 10.74 14.39 -19.37
C SER A 208 10.71 14.14 -17.87
N LEU A 209 10.75 12.86 -17.47
CA LEU A 209 10.74 12.38 -16.08
C LEU A 209 12.16 12.26 -15.50
N GLY A 210 13.18 12.22 -16.37
CA GLY A 210 14.57 12.06 -15.98
C GLY A 210 15.03 10.60 -15.94
N LEU A 211 14.37 9.74 -16.71
CA LEU A 211 14.68 8.33 -16.91
C LEU A 211 15.64 8.14 -18.09
N GLU A 212 16.23 6.96 -18.19
CA GLU A 212 17.21 6.58 -19.21
C GLU A 212 16.56 5.71 -20.31
N PRO A 213 16.29 6.23 -21.53
CA PRO A 213 15.55 5.48 -22.57
C PRO A 213 16.17 4.19 -23.10
N CYS A 214 17.34 3.80 -22.62
CA CYS A 214 17.99 2.55 -23.03
C CYS A 214 18.16 1.60 -21.84
N LYS A 215 17.43 1.85 -20.76
CA LYS A 215 17.55 1.18 -19.49
C LYS A 215 16.15 0.99 -18.90
N PRO A 216 15.53 -0.19 -19.06
CA PRO A 216 14.15 -0.46 -18.63
C PRO A 216 13.86 -0.31 -17.14
N ASP A 217 14.91 -0.09 -16.33
CA ASP A 217 14.93 0.06 -14.88
C ASP A 217 16.05 1.07 -14.62
N THR A 218 15.74 2.36 -14.57
CA THR A 218 16.71 3.46 -14.53
C THR A 218 17.52 3.47 -13.24
N ASP A 219 16.93 3.15 -12.09
CA ASP A 219 17.63 3.20 -10.81
C ASP A 219 18.30 1.89 -10.36
N GLY A 220 17.95 0.79 -11.02
CA GLY A 220 18.58 -0.52 -10.90
C GLY A 220 18.12 -1.33 -9.69
N ASP A 221 16.90 -1.15 -9.20
CA ASP A 221 16.35 -1.92 -8.08
C ASP A 221 15.55 -3.17 -8.48
N ALA A 222 15.56 -3.48 -9.78
CA ALA A 222 14.93 -4.61 -10.44
C ALA A 222 13.46 -4.43 -10.82
N VAL A 223 12.85 -3.29 -10.51
CA VAL A 223 11.50 -2.93 -10.99
C VAL A 223 11.62 -2.03 -12.23
N GLY A 224 10.74 -2.22 -13.22
CA GLY A 224 10.82 -1.48 -14.48
C GLY A 224 10.14 -0.11 -14.45
N ASP A 225 10.71 0.90 -15.12
CA ASP A 225 10.28 2.30 -14.98
C ASP A 225 8.83 2.50 -15.40
N GLY A 226 8.43 1.91 -16.54
CA GLY A 226 7.05 1.94 -17.03
C GLY A 226 6.04 1.37 -16.03
N TYR A 227 6.39 0.27 -15.35
CA TYR A 227 5.54 -0.34 -14.33
C TYR A 227 5.37 0.59 -13.13
N GLU A 228 6.46 1.07 -12.55
CA GLU A 228 6.42 1.96 -11.39
C GLU A 228 5.71 3.27 -11.70
N TYR A 229 5.92 3.82 -12.89
CA TYR A 229 5.20 4.98 -13.38
C TYR A 229 3.69 4.74 -13.34
N GLN A 230 3.23 3.59 -13.80
CA GLN A 230 1.83 3.25 -13.81
C GLN A 230 1.28 2.91 -12.42
N SER A 231 1.98 2.13 -11.59
CA SER A 231 1.61 1.86 -10.19
C SER A 231 1.50 3.16 -9.39
N ALA A 232 2.41 4.10 -9.59
CA ALA A 232 2.32 5.43 -9.01
C ALA A 232 1.09 6.21 -9.48
N ARG A 233 0.64 6.05 -10.73
CA ARG A 233 -0.62 6.65 -11.20
C ARG A 233 -1.83 6.01 -10.55
N ASP A 234 -1.83 4.68 -10.40
CA ASP A 234 -2.88 3.93 -9.74
C ASP A 234 -3.04 4.34 -8.28
N LEU A 235 -1.92 4.49 -7.55
CA LEU A 235 -1.90 4.96 -6.17
C LEU A 235 -2.31 6.43 -6.04
N ASN A 236 -1.95 7.26 -7.02
CA ASN A 236 -2.33 8.68 -7.07
C ASN A 236 -3.77 8.91 -7.54
N ASP A 237 -4.48 7.85 -7.91
CA ASP A 237 -5.92 7.86 -8.11
C ASP A 237 -6.59 8.13 -6.77
N ASP A 238 -6.77 9.42 -6.46
CA ASP A 238 -7.35 9.86 -5.20
C ASP A 238 -8.85 9.52 -5.17
N GLU A 239 -9.15 8.25 -4.91
CA GLU A 239 -10.48 7.66 -4.78
C GLU A 239 -11.34 8.31 -3.68
N TYR A 240 -10.73 9.20 -2.89
CA TYR A 240 -11.32 9.83 -1.72
C TYR A 240 -11.46 11.36 -1.87
N GLN A 241 -11.04 11.98 -2.98
CA GLN A 241 -11.22 13.43 -3.26
C GLN A 241 -11.64 13.74 -4.71
N GLU A 242 -12.00 14.99 -5.02
CA GLU A 242 -12.38 15.38 -6.40
C GLU A 242 -11.22 15.17 -7.38
N ALA A 243 -11.56 14.76 -8.62
CA ALA A 243 -10.67 14.41 -9.74
C ALA A 243 -9.33 15.16 -9.72
N ASN A 244 -8.30 14.48 -9.20
CA ASN A 244 -6.96 14.99 -9.17
C ASN A 244 -6.34 14.88 -10.57
N THR A 245 -5.56 15.87 -10.97
CA THR A 245 -4.83 15.85 -12.25
C THR A 245 -3.51 15.13 -11.97
N TYR A 246 -3.50 13.81 -12.15
CA TYR A 246 -2.36 12.91 -11.96
C TYR A 246 -1.08 13.51 -12.57
N LEU A 247 -0.07 13.69 -11.74
CA LEU A 247 1.31 13.93 -12.21
C LEU A 247 2.18 12.83 -11.61
N PRO A 248 2.35 11.69 -12.30
CA PRO A 248 3.43 10.78 -11.97
C PRO A 248 4.80 11.49 -12.08
N TYR A 249 5.50 11.54 -10.94
CA TYR A 249 6.89 12.00 -10.63
C TYR A 249 7.27 13.52 -10.87
N PRO A 250 8.30 14.17 -10.21
CA PRO A 250 9.40 13.61 -9.42
C PRO A 250 9.74 14.21 -8.02
N GLY A 251 10.03 13.31 -7.08
CA GLY A 251 10.98 13.56 -5.98
C GLY A 251 10.48 13.33 -4.56
N LYS A 252 9.23 12.91 -4.34
CA LYS A 252 8.70 12.68 -2.99
C LYS A 252 7.76 11.49 -2.89
N ARG A 253 8.22 10.53 -2.09
CA ARG A 253 7.45 9.52 -1.35
C ARG A 253 6.13 10.11 -0.80
N PRO A 254 5.06 9.29 -0.74
CA PRO A 254 5.09 7.83 -0.76
C PRO A 254 4.43 7.22 -2.01
N TYR A 255 5.17 7.09 -3.12
CA TYR A 255 4.71 6.41 -4.33
C TYR A 255 5.89 5.62 -4.93
N PRO A 256 5.62 4.54 -5.70
CA PRO A 256 6.61 3.89 -6.56
C PRO A 256 7.35 4.91 -7.42
N ASN A 257 8.61 4.67 -7.69
CA ASN A 257 9.47 5.68 -8.26
C ASN A 257 10.71 5.10 -8.98
N PRO A 258 10.73 5.21 -10.32
CA PRO A 258 11.85 4.82 -11.20
C PRO A 258 13.23 5.46 -10.98
N LEU A 259 13.35 6.33 -9.96
CA LEU A 259 14.57 7.06 -9.60
C LEU A 259 14.95 6.90 -8.12
N ASP A 260 14.27 6.05 -7.36
CA ASP A 260 14.62 5.68 -5.98
C ASP A 260 14.85 4.18 -5.86
N GLY A 261 16.05 3.73 -6.23
CA GLY A 261 16.43 2.32 -6.19
C GLY A 261 16.60 1.71 -4.79
N THR A 262 15.76 2.11 -3.85
CA THR A 262 15.60 1.58 -2.51
C THR A 262 14.15 1.27 -2.17
N ASP A 263 13.20 1.45 -3.11
CA ASP A 263 11.78 1.30 -2.83
C ASP A 263 11.10 0.08 -3.47
N ALA A 264 11.80 -0.74 -4.27
CA ALA A 264 11.38 -2.11 -4.63
C ALA A 264 10.84 -2.95 -3.45
N THR A 265 11.37 -2.75 -2.24
CA THR A 265 10.97 -3.51 -1.03
C THR A 265 9.87 -2.83 -0.20
N VAL A 266 9.28 -1.76 -0.72
CA VAL A 266 8.20 -1.03 -0.06
C VAL A 266 6.87 -1.56 -0.56
N ASP A 267 5.96 -1.78 0.37
CA ASP A 267 4.53 -1.99 0.13
C ASP A 267 3.85 -0.61 0.20
N PHE A 268 3.44 -0.06 -0.94
CA PHE A 268 2.90 1.30 -1.02
C PHE A 268 1.39 1.35 -0.78
N ASP A 269 0.65 0.33 -1.22
CA ASP A 269 -0.81 0.31 -1.10
C ASP A 269 -1.33 -0.38 0.18
N GLY A 270 -0.46 -1.08 0.90
CA GLY A 270 -0.66 -1.62 2.23
C GLY A 270 -1.36 -2.99 2.25
N ASP A 271 -1.25 -3.79 1.18
CA ASP A 271 -1.79 -5.14 1.13
C ASP A 271 -0.81 -6.24 1.56
N SER A 272 0.46 -5.90 1.85
CA SER A 272 1.57 -6.79 2.26
C SER A 272 2.43 -7.34 1.11
N LEU A 273 2.11 -7.06 -0.15
CA LEU A 273 3.01 -7.28 -1.27
C LEU A 273 3.90 -6.04 -1.46
N THR A 274 5.18 -6.27 -1.75
CA THR A 274 6.09 -5.18 -2.09
C THR A 274 5.99 -4.84 -3.57
N LEU A 275 6.50 -3.66 -3.93
CA LEU A 275 6.62 -3.22 -5.32
C LEU A 275 7.27 -4.27 -6.23
N ASP A 276 8.33 -4.95 -5.77
CA ASP A 276 8.98 -6.05 -6.50
C ASP A 276 8.06 -7.27 -6.63
N ASP A 277 7.33 -7.65 -5.59
CA ASP A 277 6.43 -8.81 -5.64
C ASP A 277 5.34 -8.62 -6.70
N GLU A 278 4.69 -7.46 -6.69
CA GLU A 278 3.64 -7.17 -7.66
C GLU A 278 4.18 -6.96 -9.07
N TRP A 279 5.39 -6.39 -9.22
CA TRP A 279 6.06 -6.34 -10.50
C TRP A 279 6.35 -7.75 -11.04
N ARG A 280 6.82 -8.68 -10.19
CA ARG A 280 7.07 -10.08 -10.55
C ARG A 280 5.78 -10.79 -10.95
N LEU A 281 4.69 -10.61 -10.20
CA LEU A 281 3.37 -11.18 -10.52
C LEU A 281 2.81 -10.62 -11.83
N TRP A 282 2.83 -9.31 -12.00
CA TRP A 282 2.44 -8.66 -13.24
C TRP A 282 3.29 -9.18 -14.41
N LYS A 283 4.61 -9.26 -14.21
CA LYS A 283 5.54 -9.74 -15.22
C LYS A 283 5.43 -11.25 -15.47
N ALA A 284 4.91 -12.07 -14.57
CA ALA A 284 4.75 -13.49 -14.84
C ALA A 284 3.42 -13.77 -15.56
N PHE A 285 2.35 -13.09 -15.16
CA PHE A 285 0.99 -13.51 -15.48
C PHE A 285 0.18 -12.53 -16.34
N ASP A 286 0.62 -11.28 -16.48
CA ASP A 286 -0.03 -10.36 -17.40
C ASP A 286 0.36 -10.70 -18.86
N THR A 287 -0.59 -11.31 -19.58
CA THR A 287 -0.42 -11.63 -21.00
C THR A 287 -0.57 -10.44 -21.93
N SER A 288 -1.17 -9.34 -21.46
CA SER A 288 -1.39 -8.13 -22.26
C SER A 288 -0.11 -7.30 -22.39
N ARG A 289 0.73 -7.31 -21.33
CA ARG A 289 1.93 -6.46 -21.21
C ARG A 289 1.60 -5.01 -21.53
N ASP A 290 0.57 -4.48 -20.87
CA ASP A 290 0.12 -3.11 -21.03
C ASP A 290 0.13 -2.33 -19.71
N LEU A 291 0.43 -1.03 -19.80
CA LEU A 291 0.34 -0.09 -18.67
C LEU A 291 -1.07 0.52 -18.53
N GLY A 292 -2.06 0.07 -19.32
CA GLY A 292 -3.41 0.63 -19.32
C GLY A 292 -4.25 0.12 -18.15
N ALA A 293 -4.03 -1.13 -17.76
CA ALA A 293 -4.60 -1.75 -16.58
C ALA A 293 -3.70 -2.91 -16.15
N LEU A 294 -2.72 -2.61 -15.30
CA LEU A 294 -1.86 -3.62 -14.73
C LEU A 294 -2.70 -4.70 -14.04
N LEU A 295 -2.37 -5.98 -14.26
CA LEU A 295 -2.90 -7.07 -13.45
C LEU A 295 -2.58 -6.78 -11.98
N TYR A 296 -1.33 -6.82 -11.53
CA TYR A 296 -0.91 -6.41 -10.18
C TYR A 296 -0.28 -5.02 -10.20
N SER A 297 -0.54 -4.19 -9.19
CA SER A 297 -0.16 -2.78 -9.16
C SER A 297 -0.04 -2.30 -7.73
N ASP A 298 1.15 -1.81 -7.34
CA ASP A 298 1.44 -1.26 -6.00
C ASP A 298 0.84 0.14 -5.76
N GLY A 299 -0.34 0.31 -6.33
CA GLY A 299 -1.28 1.36 -6.05
C GLY A 299 -2.71 0.86 -5.85
N ASN A 300 -2.95 -0.45 -5.93
CA ASN A 300 -4.26 -1.09 -5.88
C ASN A 300 -4.16 -2.44 -5.16
N GLN A 301 -4.72 -2.52 -3.95
CA GLN A 301 -4.79 -3.76 -3.14
C GLN A 301 -5.56 -4.93 -3.80
N CYS A 302 -6.14 -4.70 -4.98
CA CYS A 302 -7.00 -5.63 -5.71
C CYS A 302 -6.92 -5.36 -7.21
N SER A 303 -6.37 -6.31 -7.95
CA SER A 303 -6.35 -6.33 -9.41
C SER A 303 -7.78 -6.41 -9.97
N LEU A 304 -8.61 -7.24 -9.34
CA LEU A 304 -9.98 -7.50 -9.75
C LEU A 304 -10.97 -6.60 -9.00
N HIS A 305 -11.05 -5.36 -9.44
CA HIS A 305 -11.89 -4.34 -8.83
C HIS A 305 -12.94 -3.74 -9.79
N GLU A 306 -13.99 -3.18 -9.21
CA GLU A 306 -14.97 -2.33 -9.89
C GLU A 306 -14.97 -0.93 -9.31
N ARG A 307 -15.17 0.08 -10.15
CA ARG A 307 -15.40 1.46 -9.69
C ARG A 307 -16.87 1.71 -9.41
N ARG A 308 -17.17 2.08 -8.16
CA ARG A 308 -18.49 2.51 -7.74
C ARG A 308 -18.83 3.91 -8.28
N ALA A 309 -20.11 4.27 -8.20
CA ALA A 309 -20.60 5.58 -8.62
C ALA A 309 -19.99 6.75 -7.82
N ASP A 310 -19.40 6.50 -6.66
CA ASP A 310 -18.65 7.47 -5.86
C ASP A 310 -17.15 7.54 -6.20
N GLY A 311 -16.69 6.78 -7.20
CA GLY A 311 -15.32 6.81 -7.71
C GLY A 311 -14.38 5.79 -7.06
N ARG A 312 -14.78 5.16 -5.96
CA ARG A 312 -13.95 4.20 -5.22
C ARG A 312 -13.87 2.86 -5.91
N ARG A 313 -12.67 2.27 -5.90
CA ARG A 313 -12.48 0.87 -6.27
C ARG A 313 -12.96 -0.03 -5.15
N ILE A 314 -13.53 -1.17 -5.52
CA ILE A 314 -13.85 -2.25 -4.60
C ILE A 314 -13.44 -3.58 -5.21
N CYS A 315 -12.82 -4.42 -4.41
CA CYS A 315 -12.51 -5.79 -4.77
C CYS A 315 -13.80 -6.54 -5.10
N THR A 316 -13.76 -7.35 -6.16
CA THR A 316 -14.95 -8.04 -6.68
C THR A 316 -14.81 -9.55 -6.71
N LEU A 317 -13.59 -10.06 -6.60
CA LEU A 317 -13.34 -11.48 -6.57
C LEU A 317 -13.80 -12.03 -5.22
N THR A 318 -14.84 -12.87 -5.23
CA THR A 318 -15.35 -13.51 -4.01
C THR A 318 -14.66 -14.84 -3.78
N MET A 319 -14.49 -15.23 -2.52
CA MET A 319 -13.93 -16.55 -2.16
C MET A 319 -14.69 -17.72 -2.81
N ALA A 320 -16.00 -17.58 -2.98
CA ALA A 320 -16.83 -18.59 -3.65
C ALA A 320 -16.55 -18.73 -5.15
N GLU A 321 -16.18 -17.63 -5.81
CA GLU A 321 -15.78 -17.63 -7.21
C GLU A 321 -14.36 -18.18 -7.36
N TYR A 322 -13.46 -17.77 -6.47
CA TYR A 322 -12.05 -18.15 -6.49
C TYR A 322 -11.81 -19.64 -6.31
N ARG A 323 -12.57 -20.29 -5.43
CA ARG A 323 -12.53 -21.75 -5.21
C ARG A 323 -13.23 -22.57 -6.30
N ALA A 324 -14.08 -21.94 -7.11
CA ALA A 324 -14.87 -22.68 -8.07
C ALA A 324 -13.96 -23.19 -9.20
N PRO A 325 -14.22 -24.39 -9.76
CA PRO A 325 -13.50 -24.84 -10.95
C PRO A 325 -13.63 -23.83 -12.09
N ALA A 326 -12.54 -23.65 -12.85
CA ALA A 326 -12.50 -22.73 -13.97
C ALA A 326 -13.67 -22.93 -14.94
N LYS A 327 -14.37 -21.84 -15.28
CA LYS A 327 -15.49 -21.89 -16.22
C LYS A 327 -15.07 -21.53 -17.64
N PRO A 328 -15.62 -22.20 -18.68
CA PRO A 328 -15.35 -21.83 -20.07
C PRO A 328 -15.69 -20.36 -20.35
N GLY A 329 -14.70 -19.58 -20.77
CA GLY A 329 -14.85 -18.17 -21.15
C GLY A 329 -14.68 -17.18 -20.01
N GLU A 330 -14.42 -17.64 -18.77
CA GLU A 330 -13.97 -16.79 -17.66
C GLU A 330 -12.43 -16.80 -17.58
N PRO A 331 -11.75 -15.69 -17.22
CA PRO A 331 -10.31 -15.66 -17.03
C PRO A 331 -9.85 -16.60 -15.91
N ALA A 332 -8.71 -17.28 -16.10
CA ALA A 332 -8.14 -18.20 -15.09
C ALA A 332 -7.84 -17.52 -13.75
N THR A 333 -7.47 -16.23 -13.79
CA THR A 333 -7.19 -15.39 -12.62
C THR A 333 -8.34 -15.34 -11.60
N ARG A 334 -9.57 -15.71 -11.99
CA ARG A 334 -10.75 -15.74 -11.11
C ARG A 334 -10.97 -17.07 -10.41
N HIS A 335 -10.14 -18.09 -10.65
CA HIS A 335 -10.41 -19.48 -10.25
C HIS A 335 -9.18 -20.24 -9.74
N ARG A 336 -8.12 -19.55 -9.33
CA ARG A 336 -6.80 -20.16 -9.10
C ARG A 336 -6.80 -21.21 -8.00
N GLN A 337 -7.50 -20.97 -6.87
CA GLN A 337 -7.67 -22.03 -5.87
C GLN A 337 -8.42 -23.25 -6.45
N GLY A 338 -9.46 -23.04 -7.25
CA GLY A 338 -10.16 -24.14 -7.92
C GLY A 338 -9.26 -24.92 -8.90
N GLU A 339 -8.30 -24.24 -9.54
CA GLU A 339 -7.30 -24.82 -10.42
C GLU A 339 -6.28 -25.66 -9.64
N PHE A 340 -5.76 -25.15 -8.51
CA PHE A 340 -4.93 -25.91 -7.58
C PHE A 340 -5.64 -27.17 -7.07
N LEU A 341 -6.85 -27.04 -6.54
CA LEU A 341 -7.61 -28.18 -6.01
C LEU A 341 -7.91 -29.23 -7.10
N GLY A 342 -8.15 -28.78 -8.33
CA GLY A 342 -8.30 -29.65 -9.50
C GLY A 342 -7.02 -30.42 -9.82
N TRP A 343 -5.87 -29.73 -9.82
CA TRP A 343 -4.55 -30.36 -9.98
C TRP A 343 -4.28 -31.35 -8.86
N ALA A 344 -4.45 -30.96 -7.59
CA ALA A 344 -4.18 -31.80 -6.42
C ALA A 344 -5.00 -33.10 -6.46
N ALA A 345 -6.28 -33.01 -6.83
CA ALA A 345 -7.13 -34.19 -7.03
C ALA A 345 -6.63 -35.12 -8.15
N SER A 346 -6.11 -34.55 -9.24
CA SER A 346 -5.61 -35.33 -10.39
C SER A 346 -4.22 -35.93 -10.16
N ALA A 347 -3.37 -35.25 -9.37
CA ALA A 347 -2.00 -35.61 -9.10
C ALA A 347 -1.85 -36.50 -7.86
N GLY A 348 -2.91 -36.65 -7.05
CA GLY A 348 -2.91 -37.51 -5.86
C GLY A 348 -2.63 -36.78 -4.54
N TYR A 349 -2.65 -35.46 -4.55
CA TYR A 349 -2.39 -34.56 -3.42
C TYR A 349 -3.67 -33.98 -2.79
N ALA A 350 -4.86 -34.47 -3.17
CA ALA A 350 -6.12 -34.03 -2.56
C ALA A 350 -6.30 -34.49 -1.10
N ARG A 351 -5.37 -35.29 -0.57
CA ARG A 351 -5.44 -35.84 0.78
C ARG A 351 -4.10 -35.78 1.46
N VAL A 352 -4.11 -35.32 2.71
CA VAL A 352 -2.91 -35.26 3.56
C VAL A 352 -2.89 -36.49 4.46
N SER A 353 -1.73 -37.14 4.55
CA SER A 353 -1.54 -38.37 5.32
C SER A 353 -0.73 -38.09 6.58
N PHE A 354 -1.37 -38.23 7.73
CA PHE A 354 -0.74 -38.09 9.04
C PHE A 354 -0.26 -39.47 9.47
N ASP A 355 1.05 -39.62 9.74
CA ASP A 355 1.75 -40.84 10.24
C ASP A 355 1.58 -42.15 9.43
N GLY A 356 1.03 -42.06 8.22
CA GLY A 356 0.76 -43.22 7.37
C GLY A 356 -0.43 -44.07 7.84
N GLN A 357 -1.20 -43.64 8.83
CA GLN A 357 -2.37 -44.38 9.33
C GLN A 357 -3.70 -43.67 9.03
N THR A 358 -3.72 -42.34 9.08
CA THR A 358 -4.94 -41.54 8.86
C THR A 358 -4.74 -40.50 7.77
N SER A 359 -5.74 -40.34 6.90
CA SER A 359 -5.74 -39.28 5.90
C SER A 359 -7.03 -38.48 5.95
N TYR A 360 -6.93 -37.19 5.65
CA TYR A 360 -8.03 -36.25 5.56
C TYR A 360 -7.98 -35.56 4.19
N ASP A 361 -9.09 -34.96 3.77
CA ASP A 361 -9.07 -34.12 2.57
C ASP A 361 -8.17 -32.90 2.82
N LEU A 362 -7.52 -32.35 1.79
CA LEU A 362 -6.52 -31.29 1.91
C LEU A 362 -6.99 -30.06 2.70
N LEU A 363 -8.29 -29.73 2.60
CA LEU A 363 -8.90 -28.62 3.34
C LEU A 363 -9.72 -29.06 4.56
N ASP A 364 -9.80 -30.35 4.89
CA ASP A 364 -10.49 -30.86 6.10
C ASP A 364 -9.59 -30.62 7.32
N PHE A 365 -9.38 -29.34 7.65
CA PHE A 365 -8.57 -28.84 8.76
C PHE A 365 -9.11 -29.25 10.14
N ASP A 366 -10.40 -29.53 10.27
CA ASP A 366 -11.01 -30.00 11.51
C ASP A 366 -10.90 -31.52 11.72
N HIS A 367 -10.37 -32.23 10.73
CA HIS A 367 -10.14 -33.68 10.73
C HIS A 367 -11.42 -34.47 11.02
N SER A 368 -12.57 -33.94 10.61
CA SER A 368 -13.86 -34.61 10.78
C SER A 368 -13.98 -35.87 9.91
N GLY A 369 -13.17 -35.98 8.86
CA GLY A 369 -13.27 -37.04 7.84
C GLY A 369 -14.46 -36.84 6.91
N GLY A 370 -15.08 -35.66 6.96
CA GLY A 370 -16.15 -35.22 6.08
C GLY A 370 -15.61 -34.36 4.92
N ALA A 371 -16.53 -33.84 4.10
CA ALA A 371 -16.16 -32.80 3.15
C ALA A 371 -15.84 -31.50 3.91
N PRO A 372 -14.89 -30.68 3.44
CA PRO A 372 -14.56 -29.39 4.04
C PRO A 372 -15.82 -28.55 4.30
N SER A 373 -15.93 -28.06 5.52
CA SER A 373 -17.05 -27.26 5.99
C SER A 373 -17.10 -25.92 5.25
N THR A 374 -18.33 -25.52 4.87
CA THR A 374 -18.59 -24.25 4.17
C THR A 374 -18.99 -23.12 5.11
N THR A 375 -18.98 -23.40 6.42
CA THR A 375 -19.27 -22.46 7.50
C THR A 375 -18.45 -22.89 8.70
N ALA A 376 -17.95 -21.93 9.47
CA ALA A 376 -17.28 -22.20 10.75
C ALA A 376 -18.07 -23.21 11.62
N THR A 377 -17.43 -24.30 12.01
CA THR A 377 -18.00 -25.37 12.84
C THR A 377 -17.44 -25.30 14.27
N GLY A 378 -18.24 -25.67 15.27
CA GLY A 378 -17.76 -25.80 16.66
C GLY A 378 -17.06 -24.55 17.22
N ASP A 379 -15.76 -24.68 17.50
CA ASP A 379 -14.88 -23.64 18.03
C ASP A 379 -13.92 -23.06 16.98
N TYR A 380 -14.04 -23.46 15.71
CA TYR A 380 -13.27 -22.88 14.61
C TYR A 380 -13.80 -21.48 14.28
N GLU A 381 -12.90 -20.52 14.10
CA GLU A 381 -13.27 -19.13 13.78
C GLU A 381 -13.62 -18.93 12.30
N ARG A 382 -13.10 -19.81 11.43
CA ARG A 382 -13.28 -19.74 9.98
C ARG A 382 -13.76 -21.05 9.41
N SER A 383 -14.36 -20.93 8.23
CA SER A 383 -14.73 -22.02 7.35
C SER A 383 -13.47 -22.60 6.69
N GLU A 384 -13.46 -23.91 6.44
CA GLU A 384 -12.33 -24.60 5.80
C GLU A 384 -12.16 -24.23 4.32
N VAL A 385 -13.23 -23.76 3.68
CA VAL A 385 -13.20 -23.33 2.27
C VAL A 385 -12.89 -21.84 2.07
N ASP A 386 -12.65 -21.10 3.16
CA ASP A 386 -12.31 -19.68 3.13
C ASP A 386 -10.84 -19.46 3.54
N TYR A 387 -9.97 -20.43 3.22
CA TYR A 387 -8.54 -20.43 3.59
C TYR A 387 -7.77 -19.21 3.07
N TYR A 388 -8.07 -18.75 1.86
CA TYR A 388 -7.40 -17.61 1.22
C TYR A 388 -7.92 -16.25 1.74
N ASP A 389 -9.09 -16.21 2.39
CA ASP A 389 -9.66 -14.98 2.96
C ASP A 389 -9.04 -14.75 4.36
N LEU A 390 -7.84 -14.17 4.36
CA LEU A 390 -6.97 -13.94 5.50
C LEU A 390 -7.54 -12.89 6.47
N ASP A 391 -8.39 -11.98 6.02
CA ASP A 391 -9.05 -11.00 6.89
C ASP A 391 -10.52 -11.34 7.24
N GLY A 392 -11.14 -12.29 6.53
CA GLY A 392 -12.52 -12.75 6.74
C GLY A 392 -13.59 -11.83 6.16
N ASN A 393 -13.27 -11.03 5.14
CA ASN A 393 -14.17 -10.06 4.53
C ASN A 393 -15.01 -10.64 3.36
N GLY A 394 -14.70 -11.86 2.90
CA GLY A 394 -15.39 -12.61 1.86
C GLY A 394 -14.99 -12.30 0.42
N VAL A 395 -14.02 -11.40 0.22
CA VAL A 395 -13.34 -11.14 -1.05
C VAL A 395 -11.89 -11.59 -0.96
N VAL A 396 -11.20 -11.65 -2.10
CA VAL A 396 -9.79 -12.02 -2.18
C VAL A 396 -9.01 -10.81 -2.71
N THR A 397 -8.13 -10.24 -1.88
CA THR A 397 -7.18 -9.18 -2.23
C THR A 397 -5.95 -9.73 -2.96
N ASP A 398 -5.06 -8.87 -3.43
CA ASP A 398 -3.92 -9.30 -4.24
C ASP A 398 -2.89 -10.10 -3.44
N ASP A 399 -2.65 -9.76 -2.19
CA ASP A 399 -1.88 -10.58 -1.23
C ASP A 399 -2.54 -11.94 -0.94
N GLU A 400 -3.87 -11.99 -0.93
CA GLU A 400 -4.65 -13.21 -0.69
C GLU A 400 -4.78 -14.09 -1.94
N ARG A 401 -4.34 -13.64 -3.11
CA ARG A 401 -4.37 -14.44 -4.36
C ARG A 401 -3.17 -15.38 -4.46
N ASP A 402 -3.15 -16.14 -5.54
CA ASP A 402 -2.27 -17.31 -5.80
C ASP A 402 -2.22 -17.46 -7.32
N GLU A 403 -1.37 -16.66 -7.95
CA GLU A 403 -1.49 -16.44 -9.39
C GLU A 403 -0.93 -17.61 -10.23
N ASP A 404 0.01 -18.37 -9.68
CA ASP A 404 0.53 -19.62 -10.22
C ASP A 404 -0.33 -20.85 -9.89
N ALA A 405 -1.34 -20.71 -9.03
CA ALA A 405 -2.27 -21.76 -8.62
C ALA A 405 -1.58 -22.93 -7.92
N ASP A 406 -0.65 -22.64 -7.03
CA ASP A 406 0.19 -23.64 -6.37
C ASP A 406 -0.34 -24.12 -5.01
N GLY A 407 -1.36 -23.45 -4.49
CA GLY A 407 -1.98 -23.75 -3.21
C GLY A 407 -1.59 -22.80 -2.07
N LEU A 408 -0.69 -21.84 -2.30
CA LEU A 408 -0.19 -20.87 -1.35
C LEU A 408 -0.68 -19.46 -1.72
N THR A 409 -0.87 -18.60 -0.73
CA THR A 409 -1.21 -17.19 -1.03
C THR A 409 0.06 -16.42 -1.35
N ASN A 410 -0.03 -15.37 -2.17
CA ASN A 410 1.07 -14.46 -2.45
C ASN A 410 1.63 -13.88 -1.13
N PHE A 411 0.76 -13.59 -0.15
CA PHE A 411 1.15 -13.23 1.21
C PHE A 411 2.02 -14.31 1.85
N ASP A 412 1.60 -15.58 1.82
CA ASP A 412 2.32 -16.66 2.47
C ASP A 412 3.75 -16.79 1.96
N GLU A 413 3.95 -16.57 0.67
CA GLU A 413 5.23 -16.75 -0.01
C GLU A 413 6.13 -15.51 0.04
N SER A 414 5.55 -14.31 -0.10
CA SER A 414 6.31 -13.05 -0.07
C SER A 414 6.71 -12.62 1.34
N THR A 415 5.76 -12.59 2.29
CA THR A 415 5.98 -11.99 3.63
C THR A 415 5.46 -12.85 4.78
N GLY A 416 4.81 -13.97 4.47
CA GLY A 416 4.01 -14.76 5.37
C GLY A 416 4.65 -16.10 5.74
N ARG A 417 3.80 -17.13 5.82
CA ARG A 417 4.09 -18.38 6.53
C ARG A 417 5.04 -19.32 5.77
N MET A 418 5.30 -19.10 4.49
CA MET A 418 6.33 -19.81 3.73
C MET A 418 7.70 -19.12 3.81
N LEU A 419 7.91 -18.19 4.75
CA LEU A 419 9.25 -17.71 5.08
C LEU A 419 9.80 -18.32 6.38
N PRO A 420 11.03 -18.85 6.41
CA PRO A 420 11.68 -19.27 7.65
C PRO A 420 11.76 -18.17 8.72
N SER A 421 11.90 -16.90 8.29
CA SER A 421 11.93 -15.74 9.18
C SER A 421 10.59 -15.46 9.86
N TRP A 422 9.47 -15.82 9.23
CA TRP A 422 8.15 -15.65 9.83
C TRP A 422 8.01 -16.53 11.07
N TRP A 423 8.37 -17.81 10.98
CA TRP A 423 8.33 -18.74 12.11
C TRP A 423 9.25 -18.32 13.25
N ALA A 424 10.50 -17.95 12.92
CA ALA A 424 11.46 -17.46 13.90
C ALA A 424 11.00 -16.16 14.60
N GLY A 425 10.30 -15.28 13.88
CA GLY A 425 9.72 -14.05 14.43
C GLY A 425 8.45 -14.29 15.24
N ARG A 426 7.63 -15.27 14.83
CA ARG A 426 6.36 -15.61 15.47
C ARG A 426 6.54 -16.40 16.76
N TYR A 427 7.47 -17.36 16.76
CA TYR A 427 7.69 -18.30 17.85
C TYR A 427 9.13 -18.21 18.35
N SER A 428 9.36 -17.33 19.33
CA SER A 428 10.70 -17.07 19.87
C SER A 428 11.39 -18.29 20.50
N ASN A 429 10.63 -19.34 20.78
CA ASN A 429 11.10 -20.60 21.37
C ASN A 429 11.25 -21.73 20.33
N GLU A 430 10.91 -21.49 19.06
CA GLU A 430 11.10 -22.48 17.99
C GLU A 430 12.36 -22.13 17.20
N ALA A 431 13.49 -22.71 17.61
CA ALA A 431 14.75 -22.51 16.91
C ALA A 431 14.65 -23.13 15.49
N PRO A 432 15.15 -22.44 14.45
CA PRO A 432 15.12 -22.97 13.08
C PRO A 432 15.82 -24.32 12.96
N TYR A 433 15.33 -25.16 12.04
CA TYR A 433 16.02 -26.38 11.66
C TYR A 433 17.39 -26.06 11.07
N TYR A 434 18.35 -26.97 11.23
CA TYR A 434 19.74 -26.71 10.84
C TYR A 434 19.97 -26.83 9.32
N VAL A 435 19.04 -27.43 8.57
CA VAL A 435 19.06 -27.48 7.11
C VAL A 435 18.31 -26.26 6.59
N ALA A 436 18.94 -25.56 5.64
CA ALA A 436 18.29 -24.51 4.87
C ALA A 436 17.65 -25.12 3.62
N TYR A 437 16.34 -24.98 3.51
CA TYR A 437 15.56 -25.38 2.33
C TYR A 437 15.44 -24.20 1.35
N LYS A 438 15.04 -24.48 0.11
CA LYS A 438 15.02 -23.50 -0.98
C LYS A 438 13.97 -22.40 -0.73
N GLY A 439 12.81 -22.80 -0.22
CA GLY A 439 11.63 -21.96 -0.10
C GLY A 439 10.88 -21.86 -1.42
N THR A 440 9.83 -21.06 -1.41
CA THR A 440 8.90 -20.91 -2.53
C THR A 440 9.07 -19.55 -3.24
N ASP A 441 8.44 -19.41 -4.39
CA ASP A 441 8.48 -18.25 -5.26
C ASP A 441 7.07 -18.01 -5.78
N LEU A 442 6.43 -16.94 -5.30
CA LEU A 442 5.06 -16.52 -5.63
C LEU A 442 4.73 -16.35 -7.13
N ALA A 443 5.74 -16.45 -8.01
CA ALA A 443 5.56 -16.40 -9.45
C ALA A 443 5.90 -17.73 -10.17
N ASP A 444 6.23 -18.78 -9.43
CA ASP A 444 6.62 -20.10 -9.92
C ASP A 444 6.06 -21.22 -9.03
N GLY A 445 4.87 -21.71 -9.37
CA GLY A 445 4.15 -22.70 -8.57
C GLY A 445 4.75 -24.11 -8.50
N ASP A 446 6.00 -24.32 -8.89
CA ASP A 446 6.84 -25.51 -8.66
C ASP A 446 8.28 -25.00 -8.54
N SER A 447 8.55 -24.33 -7.42
CA SER A 447 9.74 -23.51 -7.23
C SER A 447 11.03 -24.30 -7.43
N ASP A 448 11.07 -25.57 -7.04
CA ASP A 448 12.26 -26.42 -7.14
C ASP A 448 12.33 -27.33 -8.38
N GLY A 449 11.23 -27.40 -9.15
CA GLY A 449 11.14 -28.04 -10.46
C GLY A 449 11.05 -29.56 -10.37
N ASP A 450 10.59 -30.10 -9.26
CA ASP A 450 10.44 -31.54 -9.05
C ASP A 450 9.11 -32.11 -9.58
N GLY A 451 8.18 -31.23 -9.97
CA GLY A 451 6.88 -31.55 -10.54
C GLY A 451 5.73 -31.56 -9.53
N VAL A 452 5.98 -31.20 -8.26
CA VAL A 452 4.98 -31.02 -7.21
C VAL A 452 4.78 -29.52 -6.99
N ARG A 453 3.52 -29.08 -6.90
CA ARG A 453 3.23 -27.65 -6.64
C ARG A 453 3.55 -27.29 -5.21
N ASP A 454 4.08 -26.10 -4.96
CA ASP A 454 4.66 -25.76 -3.66
C ASP A 454 3.67 -25.89 -2.49
N GLY A 455 2.38 -25.56 -2.65
CA GLY A 455 1.39 -25.77 -1.59
C GLY A 455 1.13 -27.23 -1.24
N ALA A 456 1.37 -28.16 -2.17
CA ALA A 456 1.29 -29.59 -1.97
C ALA A 456 2.65 -30.27 -1.78
N ASP A 457 3.73 -29.55 -2.08
CA ASP A 457 5.08 -30.02 -1.86
C ASP A 457 5.34 -30.18 -0.36
N ASP A 458 6.12 -31.20 -0.07
CA ASP A 458 6.57 -31.59 1.25
C ASP A 458 8.00 -31.09 1.38
N GLN A 459 8.13 -29.76 1.57
CA GLN A 459 9.38 -29.03 1.39
C GLN A 459 10.52 -29.58 2.26
N ASP A 460 10.21 -30.11 3.45
CA ASP A 460 11.17 -30.71 4.36
C ASP A 460 11.16 -32.26 4.40
N HIS A 461 10.30 -32.85 3.56
CA HIS A 461 10.11 -34.28 3.30
C HIS A 461 9.54 -35.09 4.48
N ASP A 462 8.70 -34.50 5.33
CA ASP A 462 8.09 -35.09 6.52
C ASP A 462 6.72 -35.78 6.33
N ASP A 463 6.26 -35.85 5.07
CA ASP A 463 4.97 -36.38 4.60
C ASP A 463 3.75 -35.46 4.85
N PHE A 464 3.96 -34.22 5.29
CA PHE A 464 2.93 -33.18 5.35
C PHE A 464 3.04 -32.25 4.14
N HIS A 465 1.89 -31.71 3.71
CA HIS A 465 1.87 -30.75 2.61
C HIS A 465 2.07 -29.35 3.22
N ASN A 466 2.86 -28.50 2.57
CA ASN A 466 3.12 -27.13 3.02
C ASN A 466 1.82 -26.39 3.41
N LEU A 467 0.76 -26.48 2.60
CA LEU A 467 -0.54 -25.85 2.85
C LEU A 467 -1.15 -26.24 4.22
N SER A 468 -1.03 -27.50 4.63
CA SER A 468 -1.53 -27.94 5.94
C SER A 468 -0.65 -27.50 7.09
N GLU A 469 0.61 -27.19 6.83
CA GLU A 469 1.57 -26.71 7.80
C GLU A 469 1.55 -25.20 7.99
N LEU A 470 0.83 -24.46 7.16
CA LEU A 470 0.58 -23.03 7.37
C LEU A 470 -0.38 -22.78 8.55
N SER A 471 -1.07 -23.81 9.04
CA SER A 471 -2.00 -23.66 10.15
C SER A 471 -1.83 -24.78 11.18
N ARG A 472 -1.67 -24.37 12.44
CA ARG A 472 -1.66 -25.29 13.58
C ARG A 472 -2.99 -26.04 13.71
N ASN A 473 -4.09 -25.42 13.30
CA ASN A 473 -5.41 -26.05 13.25
C ASN A 473 -5.42 -27.12 12.16
N ALA A 474 -5.02 -26.76 10.93
CA ALA A 474 -5.00 -27.67 9.79
C ALA A 474 -4.14 -28.92 10.04
N ALA A 475 -2.96 -28.76 10.65
CA ALA A 475 -2.13 -29.90 10.94
C ALA A 475 -2.65 -30.77 12.09
N SER A 476 -3.41 -30.23 13.05
CA SER A 476 -3.77 -30.97 14.27
C SER A 476 -5.25 -31.32 14.44
N GLY A 477 -6.15 -30.82 13.60
CA GLY A 477 -7.59 -31.00 13.80
C GLY A 477 -8.10 -30.36 15.09
N ARG A 478 -7.38 -29.37 15.64
CA ARG A 478 -7.77 -28.67 16.88
C ARG A 478 -8.20 -27.26 16.55
N ALA A 479 -9.36 -26.87 17.09
CA ALA A 479 -9.76 -25.47 17.12
C ALA A 479 -8.91 -24.66 18.12
N LEU A 480 -9.02 -23.33 18.03
CA LEU A 480 -8.36 -22.37 18.92
C LEU A 480 -8.55 -22.71 20.40
N GLU A 481 -7.43 -22.83 21.13
CA GLU A 481 -7.43 -23.10 22.56
C GLU A 481 -7.82 -21.84 23.35
N SER A 482 -9.00 -21.86 23.98
CA SER A 482 -9.42 -20.81 24.92
C SER A 482 -9.36 -21.33 26.37
N PRO A 483 -8.93 -20.52 27.35
CA PRO A 483 -8.99 -20.88 28.78
C PRO A 483 -10.39 -21.27 29.28
N VAL A 484 -11.44 -20.90 28.54
CA VAL A 484 -12.85 -21.16 28.86
C VAL A 484 -13.38 -22.42 28.18
N LYS A 485 -12.69 -22.92 27.13
CA LYS A 485 -13.05 -24.12 26.36
C LYS A 485 -11.78 -24.99 26.20
N PRO A 486 -11.40 -25.77 27.22
CA PRO A 486 -10.29 -26.71 27.08
C PRO A 486 -10.64 -27.76 26.00
N PRO A 487 -9.64 -28.26 25.26
CA PRO A 487 -9.87 -29.11 24.10
C PRO A 487 -10.73 -30.33 24.45
N SER A 488 -11.74 -30.58 23.61
CA SER A 488 -12.54 -31.81 23.63
C SER A 488 -12.51 -32.47 22.25
N PRO A 489 -11.33 -32.98 21.84
CA PRO A 489 -11.26 -34.40 21.46
C PRO A 489 -10.07 -35.15 22.11
N PRO A 490 -10.07 -36.50 22.09
CA PRO A 490 -8.93 -37.30 22.53
C PRO A 490 -7.72 -37.03 21.62
N ASN A 491 -6.67 -36.45 22.20
CA ASN A 491 -5.34 -36.24 21.65
C ASN A 491 -5.18 -36.49 20.13
N PRO A 492 -5.66 -35.60 19.24
CA PRO A 492 -5.32 -35.71 17.84
C PRO A 492 -3.81 -35.52 17.73
N PHE A 493 -3.20 -36.49 17.06
CA PHE A 493 -1.85 -36.45 16.58
C PHE A 493 -1.86 -35.65 15.27
N PRO A 494 -0.87 -34.79 15.00
CA PRO A 494 0.31 -34.46 15.81
C PRO A 494 -0.02 -33.75 17.13
N TRP A 495 0.71 -34.11 18.18
CA TRP A 495 0.48 -33.61 19.53
C TRP A 495 0.77 -32.10 19.55
N GLN A 496 -0.22 -31.28 19.91
CA GLN A 496 -0.10 -29.82 20.14
C GLN A 496 -0.05 -28.92 18.89
N GLY A 497 -0.13 -29.48 17.67
CA GLY A 497 -0.22 -28.67 16.44
C GLY A 497 0.97 -27.74 16.23
N HIS A 498 2.18 -28.18 16.59
CA HIS A 498 3.39 -27.49 16.14
C HIS A 498 3.61 -27.82 14.68
N VAL A 499 3.89 -26.84 13.85
CA VAL A 499 4.09 -26.99 12.40
C VAL A 499 5.18 -26.03 12.01
N ASN A 500 5.94 -26.38 10.97
CA ASN A 500 6.88 -25.50 10.32
C ASN A 500 7.31 -26.20 9.02
N PRO A 501 6.94 -25.68 7.82
CA PRO A 501 7.27 -26.28 6.52
C PRO A 501 8.76 -26.51 6.23
N TYR A 502 9.64 -26.06 7.14
CA TYR A 502 11.10 -26.12 7.04
C TYR A 502 11.73 -26.89 8.19
N ASN A 503 10.96 -27.67 8.95
CA ASN A 503 11.45 -28.45 10.08
C ASN A 503 10.83 -29.84 10.10
N PRO A 504 11.52 -30.86 9.58
CA PRO A 504 10.92 -32.18 9.36
C PRO A 504 10.63 -32.96 10.65
N CYS A 505 10.95 -32.38 11.81
CA CYS A 505 10.60 -32.92 13.11
C CYS A 505 9.27 -32.36 13.66
N LEU A 506 8.67 -31.40 12.96
CA LEU A 506 7.35 -30.84 13.19
C LEU A 506 6.50 -31.12 11.94
N PRO A 507 5.24 -31.55 12.11
CA PRO A 507 4.55 -31.67 13.37
C PRO A 507 4.81 -33.01 14.07
N TYR A 508 5.59 -33.90 13.45
CA TYR A 508 5.85 -35.25 13.96
C TYR A 508 7.34 -35.62 14.03
N THR A 509 7.85 -35.76 15.26
CA THR A 509 9.23 -36.23 15.50
C THR A 509 9.58 -37.63 14.97
N GLY A 510 8.59 -38.42 14.57
CA GLY A 510 8.80 -39.72 13.94
C GLY A 510 8.75 -39.69 12.41
N SER A 511 8.71 -38.51 11.81
CA SER A 511 8.86 -38.31 10.36
C SER A 511 10.14 -38.99 9.86
N ARG A 512 10.10 -39.43 8.60
CA ARG A 512 11.21 -40.14 7.93
C ARG A 512 12.48 -39.29 7.80
N THR A 513 12.36 -37.97 7.73
CA THR A 513 13.49 -37.03 7.58
C THR A 513 13.85 -36.31 8.88
N CYS A 514 13.07 -36.48 9.95
CA CYS A 514 13.45 -36.00 11.27
C CYS A 514 14.76 -36.67 11.75
N ASN A 515 15.65 -35.85 12.33
CA ASN A 515 16.90 -36.34 12.86
C ASN A 515 16.72 -37.09 14.18
N ASN A 516 17.11 -38.36 14.18
CA ASN A 516 16.98 -39.30 15.32
C ASN A 516 17.92 -39.00 16.51
N HIS A 517 18.93 -38.14 16.33
CA HIS A 517 19.99 -37.89 17.30
C HIS A 517 20.24 -36.38 17.46
N PRO A 518 19.29 -35.64 18.06
CA PRO A 518 19.46 -34.21 18.29
C PRO A 518 20.68 -33.93 19.19
N PRO A 519 21.38 -32.80 18.98
CA PRO A 519 22.50 -32.41 19.81
C PRO A 519 22.05 -32.09 21.23
N PHE A 520 22.93 -32.31 22.22
CA PHE A 520 22.64 -32.02 23.64
C PHE A 520 22.37 -30.53 23.91
N SER A 521 22.92 -29.62 23.09
CA SER A 521 22.75 -28.17 23.24
C SER A 521 22.53 -27.52 21.88
N GLY A 522 21.67 -26.50 21.82
CA GLY A 522 21.38 -25.78 20.57
C GLY A 522 20.57 -26.61 19.59
N ALA A 523 19.70 -27.49 20.09
CA ALA A 523 18.77 -28.24 19.26
C ALA A 523 17.66 -27.32 18.73
N TRP A 524 17.15 -27.65 17.55
CA TRP A 524 15.98 -27.06 16.92
C TRP A 524 14.69 -27.56 17.58
N ALA A 525 13.56 -26.93 17.27
CA ALA A 525 12.25 -27.38 17.74
C ALA A 525 11.93 -28.81 17.24
N PRO A 526 11.30 -29.70 18.03
CA PRO A 526 10.81 -29.50 19.40
C PRO A 526 11.82 -29.91 20.48
N PHE A 527 13.10 -30.09 20.13
CA PHE A 527 14.12 -30.66 21.03
C PHE A 527 14.87 -29.60 21.85
N ALA A 528 14.49 -28.32 21.74
CA ALA A 528 15.05 -27.24 22.55
C ALA A 528 14.66 -27.38 24.05
N GLU A 529 15.57 -27.02 24.96
CA GLU A 529 15.45 -27.30 26.40
C GLU A 529 14.32 -26.53 27.13
N ASP A 530 13.70 -25.52 26.50
CA ASP A 530 12.81 -24.53 27.13
C ASP A 530 11.41 -24.38 26.51
N GLU A 531 11.00 -25.28 25.60
CA GLU A 531 9.66 -25.25 25.01
C GLU A 531 8.56 -25.60 26.02
N LYS A 532 8.05 -24.57 26.72
CA LYS A 532 6.72 -24.62 27.36
C LYS A 532 5.66 -24.29 26.31
N ILE A 533 5.18 -25.36 25.67
CA ILE A 533 4.02 -25.49 24.79
C ILE A 533 2.89 -24.55 25.21
N TYR A 534 2.52 -23.52 24.43
CA TYR A 534 1.15 -22.96 24.34
C TYR A 534 0.97 -21.99 23.14
N TYR A 535 -0.27 -21.98 22.66
CA TYR A 535 -0.94 -21.10 21.67
C TYR A 535 -0.91 -21.54 20.20
N VAL A 536 -1.96 -22.29 19.88
CA VAL A 536 -2.52 -22.50 18.55
C VAL A 536 -3.08 -21.17 18.04
N PHE A 537 -2.64 -20.68 16.88
CA PHE A 537 -3.23 -19.53 16.20
C PHE A 537 -3.65 -19.96 14.78
N ASN A 538 -4.79 -19.44 14.34
CA ASN A 538 -5.16 -19.37 12.92
C ASN A 538 -4.30 -18.32 12.23
#